data_AF-A0A7J2YSK8-F1
#
_entry.id   AF-A0A7J2YSK8-F1
#
_cell.length_a   1.000
_cell.length_b   1.000
_cell.length_c   1.000
_cell.angle_alpha   90.00
_cell.angle_beta   90.00
_cell.angle_gamma   90.00
#
_symmetry.space_group_name_H-M   'P 1'
#
loop_
_entity.id
_entity.type
_entity.pdbx_description
1 polymer ?
#
loop_
_entity_poly.entity_id
_entity_poly.type
_entity_poly.pdbx_seq_one_letter_code
_entity_poly.pdbx_strand_id
1 'polypeptide(L)'
;MNSAQKRHGLSEDKKENLLTAIYVGSIFIILAVIYIIHLPSSLWDRIVDFFSSLTLAPVPGTGIALPAPSNPAAHIELYTAAFQFTIALGAIEIAILVIRILWHSPVARKAETLENIVFWLGTSYLIITYLVNMTLAAEWFVFWAGIILIFGLALVARAFVLLAKR
;
A
#
# COMPACT_ATOMS: atom_id res chain seq x y z
N MET A 1 10.90 34.41 -42.56
CA MET A 1 10.73 32.94 -42.42
C MET A 1 11.15 32.53 -41.01
N ASN A 2 10.22 32.51 -40.06
CA ASN A 2 10.42 31.84 -38.78
C ASN A 2 9.07 31.71 -38.07
N SER A 3 8.51 30.50 -38.05
CA SER A 3 7.39 30.19 -37.16
C SER A 3 7.47 28.75 -36.69
N ALA A 4 7.98 28.66 -35.46
CA ALA A 4 7.59 27.68 -34.47
C ALA A 4 7.85 26.22 -34.80
N GLN A 5 9.09 25.82 -34.49
CA GLN A 5 9.45 24.51 -33.98
C GLN A 5 8.39 24.00 -32.99
N LYS A 6 7.45 23.20 -33.48
CA LYS A 6 6.41 22.52 -32.72
C LYS A 6 7.11 21.47 -31.87
N ARG A 7 7.59 21.85 -30.67
CA ARG A 7 8.11 20.89 -29.69
C ARG A 7 7.01 19.86 -29.46
N HIS A 8 7.27 18.63 -29.85
CA HIS A 8 6.35 17.51 -29.71
C HIS A 8 6.34 17.09 -28.22
N GLY A 9 5.82 17.96 -27.36
CA GLY A 9 5.56 17.61 -25.97
C GLY A 9 4.45 16.56 -25.92
N LEU A 10 4.62 15.54 -25.07
CA LEU A 10 3.55 14.60 -24.78
C LEU A 10 2.34 15.38 -24.24
N SER A 11 1.15 15.08 -24.78
CA SER A 11 -0.12 15.59 -24.23
C SER A 11 -0.23 15.20 -22.75
N GLU A 12 -0.88 16.03 -21.93
CA GLU A 12 -1.12 15.75 -20.51
C GLU A 12 -1.75 14.36 -20.30
N ASP A 13 -2.71 13.99 -21.14
CA ASP A 13 -3.34 12.65 -21.09
C ASP A 13 -2.34 11.51 -21.35
N LYS A 14 -1.37 11.72 -22.26
CA LYS A 14 -0.34 10.73 -22.53
C LYS A 14 0.63 10.58 -21.37
N LYS A 15 0.96 11.68 -20.69
CA LYS A 15 1.82 11.66 -19.49
C LYS A 15 1.15 10.89 -18.36
N GLU A 16 -0.13 11.18 -18.09
CA GLU A 16 -0.87 10.48 -17.03
C GLU A 16 -1.06 8.99 -17.34
N ASN A 17 -1.42 8.64 -18.59
CA ASN A 17 -1.51 7.24 -19.00
C ASN A 17 -0.18 6.50 -18.87
N LEU A 18 0.93 7.17 -19.17
CA LEU A 18 2.27 6.61 -18.97
C LEU A 18 2.56 6.38 -17.48
N LEU A 19 2.22 7.32 -16.60
CA LEU A 19 2.39 7.13 -15.15
C LEU A 19 1.53 5.97 -14.62
N THR A 20 0.28 5.86 -15.08
CA THR A 20 -0.58 4.73 -14.72
C THR A 20 0.00 3.41 -15.20
N ALA A 21 0.52 3.35 -16.43
CA ALA A 21 1.18 2.15 -16.95
C ALA A 21 2.44 1.79 -16.16
N ILE A 22 3.27 2.77 -15.81
CA ILE A 22 4.46 2.59 -14.97
C ILE A 22 4.08 2.09 -13.57
N TYR A 23 3.04 2.65 -12.98
CA TYR A 23 2.55 2.23 -11.67
C TYR A 23 2.08 0.78 -11.68
N VAL A 24 1.21 0.43 -12.63
CA VAL A 24 0.69 -0.93 -12.79
C VAL A 24 1.81 -1.92 -13.10
N GLY A 25 2.75 -1.55 -13.99
CA GLY A 25 3.94 -2.35 -14.27
C GLY A 25 4.81 -2.56 -13.04
N SER A 26 5.01 -1.52 -12.23
CA SER A 26 5.74 -1.59 -10.96
C SER A 26 5.09 -2.56 -9.99
N ILE A 27 3.74 -2.59 -9.89
CA ILE A 27 3.02 -3.57 -9.05
C ILE A 27 3.39 -5.00 -9.46
N PHE A 28 3.34 -5.32 -10.75
CA PHE A 28 3.68 -6.67 -11.22
C PHE A 28 5.15 -7.02 -10.97
N ILE A 29 6.07 -6.08 -11.16
CA ILE A 29 7.49 -6.27 -10.86
C ILE A 29 7.69 -6.52 -9.37
N ILE A 30 7.07 -5.72 -8.49
CA ILE A 30 7.15 -5.91 -7.03
C ILE A 30 6.63 -7.29 -6.64
N LEU A 31 5.46 -7.69 -7.16
CA LEU A 31 4.88 -9.01 -6.89
C LEU A 31 5.82 -10.14 -7.34
N ALA A 32 6.41 -10.04 -8.54
CA ALA A 32 7.35 -11.03 -9.05
C ALA A 32 8.61 -11.11 -8.18
N VAL A 33 9.18 -9.97 -7.79
CA VAL A 33 10.37 -9.90 -6.92
C VAL A 33 10.08 -10.53 -5.56
N ILE A 34 8.97 -10.19 -4.92
CA ILE A 34 8.58 -10.75 -3.62
C ILE A 34 8.36 -12.26 -3.74
N TYR A 35 7.69 -12.72 -4.79
CA TYR A 35 7.51 -14.15 -5.04
C TYR A 35 8.85 -14.89 -5.19
N ILE A 36 9.81 -14.31 -5.90
CA ILE A 36 11.15 -14.88 -6.07
C ILE A 36 11.92 -14.93 -4.75
N ILE A 37 11.86 -13.86 -3.94
CA ILE A 37 12.52 -13.79 -2.62
C ILE A 37 11.99 -14.90 -1.69
N HIS A 38 10.68 -15.15 -1.73
CA HIS A 38 9.99 -16.14 -0.89
C HIS A 38 9.76 -17.49 -1.59
N LEU A 39 10.44 -17.74 -2.71
CA LEU A 39 10.36 -19.02 -3.42
C LEU A 39 10.72 -20.23 -2.52
N PRO A 40 11.71 -20.16 -1.60
CA PRO A 40 12.04 -21.29 -0.73
C PRO A 40 10.91 -21.70 0.22
N SER A 41 10.04 -20.76 0.59
CA SER A 41 8.98 -20.97 1.59
C SER A 41 7.59 -21.19 0.97
N SER A 42 7.49 -21.17 -0.37
CA SER A 42 6.25 -21.28 -1.16
C SER A 42 5.13 -20.36 -0.63
N LEU A 43 5.10 -19.10 -1.08
CA LEU A 43 4.09 -18.14 -0.64
C LEU A 43 2.66 -18.62 -0.83
N TRP A 44 2.38 -19.39 -1.89
CA TRP A 44 1.05 -19.92 -2.12
C TRP A 44 0.59 -20.84 -0.99
N ASP A 45 1.46 -21.74 -0.54
CA ASP A 45 1.14 -22.65 0.56
C ASP A 45 0.97 -21.88 1.87
N ARG A 46 1.77 -20.82 2.09
CA ARG A 46 1.62 -19.92 3.26
C ARG A 46 0.30 -19.15 3.26
N ILE A 47 -0.18 -18.73 2.09
CA ILE A 47 -1.48 -18.07 1.95
C ILE A 47 -2.60 -19.06 2.28
N VAL A 48 -2.56 -20.27 1.71
CA VAL A 48 -3.57 -21.30 1.96
C VAL A 48 -3.58 -21.71 3.44
N ASP A 49 -2.40 -21.89 4.02
CA ASP A 49 -2.22 -22.21 5.44
C ASP A 49 -2.78 -21.11 6.35
N PHE A 50 -2.51 -19.83 6.03
CA PHE A 50 -3.07 -18.69 6.76
C PHE A 50 -4.59 -18.68 6.78
N PHE A 51 -5.25 -18.84 5.63
CA PHE A 51 -6.72 -18.85 5.59
C PHE A 51 -7.32 -20.09 6.25
N SER A 52 -6.60 -21.21 6.22
CA SER A 52 -7.01 -22.45 6.88
C SER A 52 -6.83 -22.40 8.41
N SER A 53 -5.92 -21.55 8.91
CA SER A 53 -5.65 -21.40 10.34
C SER A 53 -6.58 -20.42 11.06
N LEU A 54 -7.48 -19.76 10.31
CA LEU A 54 -8.44 -18.79 10.85
C LEU A 54 -9.46 -19.49 11.75
N THR A 55 -9.60 -18.96 12.95
CA THR A 55 -10.56 -19.43 13.96
C THR A 55 -11.28 -18.22 14.56
N LEU A 56 -12.41 -18.46 15.23
CA LEU A 56 -13.09 -17.39 15.96
C LEU A 56 -12.33 -17.11 17.25
N ALA A 57 -11.68 -15.95 17.31
CA ALA A 57 -11.00 -15.47 18.50
C ALA A 57 -11.80 -14.34 19.15
N PRO A 58 -11.91 -14.32 20.50
CA PRO A 58 -12.59 -13.24 21.21
C PRO A 58 -11.79 -11.94 21.10
N VAL A 59 -12.46 -10.86 20.71
CA VAL A 59 -11.88 -9.52 20.72
C VAL A 59 -11.84 -9.03 22.18
N PRO A 60 -10.65 -8.66 22.71
CA PRO A 60 -10.52 -8.23 24.10
C PRO A 60 -11.50 -7.12 24.49
N GLY A 61 -12.24 -7.32 25.58
CA GLY A 61 -13.11 -6.30 26.17
C GLY A 61 -14.47 -6.06 25.48
N THR A 62 -14.83 -6.82 24.44
CA THR A 62 -16.08 -6.56 23.67
C THR A 62 -17.09 -7.71 23.70
N GLY A 63 -16.69 -8.93 24.12
CA GLY A 63 -17.54 -10.13 24.09
C GLY A 63 -17.86 -10.64 22.68
N ILE A 64 -17.35 -9.98 21.63
CA ILE A 64 -17.54 -10.35 20.22
C ILE A 64 -16.38 -11.24 19.80
N ALA A 65 -16.67 -12.32 19.07
CA ALA A 65 -15.64 -13.16 18.45
C ALA A 65 -15.54 -12.86 16.95
N LEU A 66 -14.33 -12.66 16.46
CA LEU A 66 -14.04 -12.37 15.05
C LEU A 66 -12.96 -13.33 14.52
N PRO A 67 -12.89 -13.55 13.20
CA PRO A 67 -11.85 -14.38 12.60
C PRO A 67 -10.44 -13.85 12.87
N ALA A 68 -9.59 -14.69 13.44
CA ALA A 68 -8.17 -14.43 13.66
C ALA A 68 -7.34 -15.73 13.45
N PRO A 69 -6.08 -15.61 13.00
CA PRO A 69 -5.20 -16.77 12.90
C PRO A 69 -4.97 -17.39 14.28
N SER A 70 -5.11 -18.71 14.36
CA SER A 70 -4.90 -19.47 15.61
C SER A 70 -3.48 -19.32 16.17
N ASN A 71 -2.49 -19.20 15.29
CA ASN A 71 -1.10 -18.88 15.65
C ASN A 71 -0.56 -17.78 14.72
N PRO A 72 -0.68 -16.49 15.09
CA PRO A 72 -0.19 -15.41 14.25
C PRO A 72 1.33 -15.52 13.96
N ALA A 73 2.13 -16.01 14.90
CA ALA A 73 3.57 -16.17 14.73
C ALA A 73 3.96 -17.19 13.66
N ALA A 74 3.08 -18.14 13.31
CA ALA A 74 3.33 -19.11 12.24
C ALA A 74 3.35 -18.48 10.84
N HIS A 75 2.79 -17.28 10.69
CA HIS A 75 2.61 -16.62 9.39
C HIS A 75 3.51 -15.39 9.20
N ILE A 76 4.60 -15.27 9.98
CA ILE A 76 5.56 -14.15 9.90
C ILE A 76 6.12 -13.97 8.49
N GLU A 77 6.40 -15.05 7.77
CA GLU A 77 6.87 -14.98 6.37
C GLU A 77 5.85 -14.28 5.46
N LEU A 78 4.56 -14.60 5.60
CA LEU A 78 3.49 -13.98 4.84
C LEU A 78 3.34 -12.49 5.19
N TYR A 79 3.41 -12.15 6.49
CA TYR A 79 3.37 -10.76 6.94
C TYR A 79 4.59 -9.97 6.47
N THR A 80 5.76 -10.60 6.40
CA THR A 80 6.99 -10.00 5.89
C THR A 80 6.88 -9.72 4.39
N ALA A 81 6.31 -10.64 3.61
CA ALA A 81 6.00 -10.41 2.21
C ALA A 81 5.01 -9.24 2.02
N ALA A 82 3.96 -9.17 2.85
CA ALA A 82 3.01 -8.05 2.84
C ALA A 82 3.68 -6.72 3.22
N PHE A 83 4.57 -6.72 4.22
CA PHE A 83 5.36 -5.55 4.59
C PHE A 83 6.24 -5.07 3.43
N GLN A 84 6.99 -5.99 2.80
CA GLN A 84 7.83 -5.69 1.63
C GLN A 84 7.02 -5.11 0.47
N PHE A 85 5.81 -5.63 0.23
CA PHE A 85 4.91 -5.11 -0.80
C PHE A 85 4.46 -3.68 -0.51
N THR A 86 3.99 -3.43 0.70
CA THR A 86 3.45 -2.12 1.09
C THR A 86 4.53 -1.04 1.15
N ILE A 87 5.73 -1.35 1.65
CA ILE A 87 6.84 -0.40 1.66
C ILE A 87 7.35 -0.11 0.25
N ALA A 88 7.43 -1.13 -0.63
CA ALA A 88 7.85 -0.95 -2.01
C ALA A 88 6.86 -0.10 -2.80
N LEU A 89 5.55 -0.32 -2.62
CA LEU A 89 4.53 0.54 -3.25
C LEU A 89 4.56 1.96 -2.72
N GLY A 90 4.73 2.15 -1.41
CA GLY A 90 4.91 3.49 -0.84
C GLY A 90 6.08 4.24 -1.50
N ALA A 91 7.21 3.55 -1.72
CA ALA A 91 8.37 4.13 -2.40
C ALA A 91 8.10 4.49 -3.88
N ILE A 92 7.40 3.63 -4.62
CA ILE A 92 6.99 3.90 -6.00
C ILE A 92 6.04 5.10 -6.08
N GLU A 93 5.07 5.19 -5.18
CA GLU A 93 4.13 6.32 -5.14
C GLU A 93 4.84 7.64 -4.82
N ILE A 94 5.86 7.63 -3.95
CA ILE A 94 6.73 8.80 -3.73
C ILE A 94 7.41 9.22 -5.03
N ALA A 95 8.01 8.27 -5.77
CA ALA A 95 8.65 8.55 -7.04
C ALA A 95 7.66 9.12 -8.07
N ILE A 96 6.46 8.55 -8.16
CA ILE A 96 5.38 9.04 -9.03
C ILE A 96 4.95 10.45 -8.64
N LEU A 97 4.83 10.75 -7.34
CA LEU A 97 4.47 12.08 -6.86
C LEU A 97 5.51 13.11 -7.30
N VAL A 98 6.80 12.80 -7.15
CA VAL A 98 7.90 13.66 -7.61
C VAL A 98 7.78 13.93 -9.11
N ILE A 99 7.56 12.89 -9.92
CA ILE A 99 7.38 13.05 -11.37
C ILE A 99 6.13 13.91 -11.67
N ARG A 100 5.00 13.68 -10.99
CA ARG A 100 3.77 14.48 -11.12
C ARG A 100 4.01 15.95 -10.77
N ILE A 101 4.86 16.24 -9.80
CA ILE A 101 5.26 17.61 -9.45
C ILE A 101 6.06 18.23 -10.60
N LEU A 102 7.10 17.54 -11.09
CA LEU A 102 7.94 18.01 -12.19
C LEU A 102 7.16 18.22 -13.50
N TRP A 103 6.20 17.34 -13.79
CA TRP A 103 5.36 17.42 -14.99
C TRP A 103 4.18 18.37 -14.87
N HIS A 104 4.02 19.04 -13.72
CA HIS A 104 2.92 19.96 -13.45
C HIS A 104 1.54 19.31 -13.56
N SER A 105 1.44 18.02 -13.22
CA SER A 105 0.20 17.25 -13.23
C SER A 105 -0.90 17.92 -12.38
N PRO A 106 -2.18 17.65 -12.69
CA PRO A 106 -3.32 18.19 -11.95
C PRO A 106 -3.22 17.93 -10.45
N VAL A 107 -3.59 18.92 -9.64
CA VAL A 107 -3.55 18.82 -8.16
C VAL A 107 -4.41 17.67 -7.65
N ALA A 108 -5.52 17.35 -8.31
CA ALA A 108 -6.35 16.20 -7.97
C ALA A 108 -5.55 14.88 -8.02
N ARG A 109 -4.69 14.70 -9.04
CA ARG A 109 -3.82 13.53 -9.18
C ARG A 109 -2.72 13.50 -8.13
N LYS A 110 -2.13 14.67 -7.81
CA LYS A 110 -1.14 14.78 -6.73
C LYS A 110 -1.73 14.41 -5.37
N ALA A 111 -2.95 14.87 -5.09
CA ALA A 111 -3.67 14.58 -3.85
C ALA A 111 -4.03 13.09 -3.73
N GLU A 112 -4.45 12.46 -4.83
CA GLU A 112 -4.69 11.01 -4.92
C GLU A 112 -3.42 10.20 -4.65
N THR A 113 -2.27 10.57 -5.25
CA THR A 113 -1.00 9.91 -4.94
C THR A 113 -0.60 10.11 -3.48
N LEU A 114 -0.80 11.30 -2.91
CA LEU A 114 -0.48 11.54 -1.50
C LEU A 114 -1.32 10.66 -0.56
N GLU A 115 -2.63 10.52 -0.85
CA GLU A 115 -3.52 9.58 -0.15
C GLU A 115 -2.93 8.17 -0.14
N ASN A 116 -2.54 7.67 -1.32
CA ASN A 116 -1.95 6.36 -1.48
C ASN A 116 -0.63 6.20 -0.71
N ILE A 117 0.24 7.21 -0.71
CA ILE A 117 1.50 7.19 0.06
C ILE A 117 1.20 7.03 1.55
N VAL A 118 0.30 7.86 2.09
CA VAL A 118 -0.07 7.81 3.52
C VAL A 118 -0.65 6.45 3.86
N PHE A 119 -1.52 5.91 3.00
CA PHE A 119 -2.13 4.61 3.20
C PHE A 119 -1.09 3.47 3.18
N TRP A 120 -0.25 3.38 2.15
CA TRP A 120 0.72 2.29 2.00
C TRP A 120 1.81 2.33 3.06
N LEU A 121 2.36 3.52 3.37
CA LEU A 121 3.36 3.66 4.42
C LEU A 121 2.77 3.41 5.81
N GLY A 122 1.58 3.95 6.10
CA GLY A 122 0.87 3.67 7.34
C GLY A 122 0.58 2.18 7.51
N THR A 123 0.11 1.52 6.45
CA THR A 123 -0.11 0.07 6.45
C THR A 123 1.19 -0.70 6.68
N SER A 124 2.30 -0.31 6.05
CA SER A 124 3.61 -0.95 6.26
C SER A 124 4.05 -0.87 7.72
N TYR A 125 3.85 0.28 8.38
CA TYR A 125 4.13 0.47 9.79
C TYR A 125 3.27 -0.43 10.69
N LEU A 126 1.98 -0.57 10.37
CA LEU A 126 1.09 -1.46 11.12
C LEU A 126 1.46 -2.93 10.96
N ILE A 127 1.82 -3.38 9.75
CA ILE A 127 2.24 -4.77 9.49
C ILE A 127 3.49 -5.09 10.30
N ILE A 128 4.55 -4.28 10.21
CA ILE A 128 5.80 -4.56 10.91
C ILE A 128 5.60 -4.54 12.44
N THR A 129 4.79 -3.62 12.94
CA THR A 129 4.59 -3.44 14.38
C THR A 129 3.74 -4.56 14.97
N TYR A 130 2.56 -4.82 14.41
CA TYR A 130 1.57 -5.70 15.02
C TYR A 130 1.64 -7.13 14.51
N LEU A 131 1.89 -7.32 13.21
CA LEU A 131 1.87 -8.65 12.60
C LEU A 131 3.24 -9.34 12.68
N VAL A 132 4.34 -8.60 12.50
CA VAL A 132 5.69 -9.20 12.51
C VAL A 132 6.30 -9.21 13.91
N ASN A 133 6.28 -8.08 14.64
CA ASN A 133 7.03 -7.96 15.90
C ASN A 133 6.27 -8.45 17.14
N MET A 134 4.93 -8.32 17.19
CA MET A 134 4.15 -8.62 18.39
C MET A 134 3.44 -9.98 18.31
N THR A 135 2.86 -10.35 17.16
CA THR A 135 2.32 -11.70 16.87
C THR A 135 1.29 -12.27 17.88
N LEU A 136 0.67 -11.43 18.72
CA LEU A 136 -0.39 -11.86 19.63
C LEU A 136 -1.77 -11.76 18.96
N ALA A 137 -2.70 -12.65 19.33
CA ALA A 137 -4.06 -12.65 18.79
C ALA A 137 -4.83 -11.34 19.09
N ALA A 138 -4.55 -10.66 20.21
CA ALA A 138 -5.12 -9.36 20.50
C ALA A 138 -4.66 -8.27 19.51
N GLU A 139 -3.39 -8.32 19.10
CA GLU A 139 -2.77 -7.33 18.21
C GLU A 139 -3.25 -7.48 16.76
N TRP A 140 -3.76 -8.66 16.38
CA TRP A 140 -4.48 -8.86 15.12
C TRP A 140 -5.65 -7.88 14.97
N PHE A 141 -6.42 -7.67 16.05
CA PHE A 141 -7.55 -6.74 16.03
C PHE A 141 -7.10 -5.28 16.06
N VAL A 142 -6.00 -4.99 16.78
CA VAL A 142 -5.38 -3.65 16.78
C VAL A 142 -4.89 -3.29 15.39
N PHE A 143 -4.28 -4.23 14.66
CA PHE A 143 -3.87 -4.07 13.27
C PHE A 143 -5.05 -3.61 12.39
N TRP A 144 -6.18 -4.32 12.40
CA TRP A 144 -7.35 -3.96 11.58
C TRP A 144 -7.98 -2.63 11.98
N ALA A 145 -8.07 -2.34 13.28
CA ALA A 145 -8.50 -1.02 13.74
C ALA A 145 -7.56 0.08 13.23
N GLY A 146 -6.26 -0.17 13.25
CA GLY A 146 -5.23 0.69 12.69
C GLY A 146 -5.42 0.94 11.19
N ILE A 147 -5.75 -0.10 10.40
CA ILE A 147 -6.00 0.05 8.95
C ILE A 147 -7.15 1.02 8.69
N ILE A 148 -8.25 0.90 9.44
CA ILE A 148 -9.39 1.82 9.33
C ILE A 148 -8.97 3.25 9.68
N LEU A 149 -8.16 3.43 10.73
CA LEU A 149 -7.64 4.73 11.13
C LEU A 149 -6.73 5.35 10.06
N ILE A 150 -5.80 4.57 9.50
CA ILE A 150 -4.89 5.03 8.44
C ILE A 150 -5.66 5.38 7.17
N PHE A 151 -6.71 4.64 6.84
CA PHE A 151 -7.60 4.99 5.73
C PHE A 151 -8.25 6.37 5.97
N GLY A 152 -8.75 6.63 7.18
CA GLY A 152 -9.26 7.95 7.56
C GLY A 152 -8.19 9.05 7.44
N LEU A 153 -6.96 8.79 7.90
CA LEU A 153 -5.85 9.73 7.80
C LEU A 153 -5.45 10.03 6.35
N ALA A 154 -5.48 9.03 5.47
CA ALA A 154 -5.20 9.19 4.05
C ALA A 154 -6.22 10.12 3.37
N LEU A 155 -7.51 9.95 3.67
CA LEU A 155 -8.58 10.83 3.18
C LEU A 155 -8.39 12.28 3.66
N VAL A 156 -8.01 12.46 4.92
CA VAL A 156 -7.70 13.78 5.49
C VAL A 156 -6.51 14.42 4.77
N ALA A 157 -5.43 13.67 4.53
CA ALA A 157 -4.26 14.15 3.79
C ALA A 157 -4.63 14.64 2.37
N ARG A 158 -5.47 13.89 1.65
CA ARG A 158 -6.01 14.32 0.35
C ARG A 158 -6.82 15.60 0.45
N ALA A 159 -7.71 15.68 1.43
CA ALA A 159 -8.56 16.86 1.61
C ALA A 159 -7.72 18.13 1.82
N PHE A 160 -6.65 18.07 2.62
CA PHE A 160 -5.74 19.20 2.83
C PHE A 160 -5.10 19.70 1.53
N VAL A 161 -4.59 18.80 0.67
CA VAL A 161 -3.97 19.18 -0.61
C VAL A 161 -4.98 19.82 -1.56
N LEU A 162 -6.20 19.30 -1.59
CA LEU A 162 -7.27 19.85 -2.42
C LEU A 162 -7.73 21.23 -1.93
N LEU A 163 -7.80 21.43 -0.62
CA LEU A 163 -8.20 22.70 -0.01
C LEU A 163 -7.14 23.78 -0.13
N ALA A 164 -5.85 23.44 0.02
CA ALA A 164 -4.74 24.40 -0.09
C ALA A 164 -4.60 25.05 -1.48
N LYS A 165 -5.29 24.52 -2.49
CA LYS A 165 -5.30 25.05 -3.86
C LYS A 165 -6.52 25.95 -4.16
N ARG A 166 -7.48 26.04 -3.25
CA ARG A 166 -8.58 27.01 -3.35
C ARG A 166 -8.09 28.37 -2.88
#